data_AF-R4K1Z1-F1
#
_entry.id   AF-R4K1Z1-F1
#
_cell.length_a   1.000
_cell.length_b   1.000
_cell.length_c   1.000
_cell.angle_alpha   90.00
_cell.angle_beta   90.00
_cell.angle_gamma   90.00
#
_symmetry.space_group_name_H-M   'P 1'
#
loop_
_entity.id
_entity.type
_entity.pdbx_description
1 polymer ?
#
loop_
_entity_poly.entity_id
_entity_poly.type
_entity_poly.pdbx_seq_one_letter_code
_entity_poly.pdbx_strand_id
1 'polypeptide(L)'
;MTNMKFKEMIVSYLRQKCWYIVLLISSTIYILYYKNDIYQLKEFNATNLVFILWLILLLLPLFSEMEFFGIKLKKEVEKAKNEVKENLNDLRMQIMDLKISNSNANTINFGNGFLPTEQKLKKLSKEFITNSNNIDDTLSGAKSTPKIDISTEAGGFEIAEESIYLFKIRLMIEKTLTDLCEKTGYNGHKSMIEMMRHLNRCEVINGKTVDLISQIIKIATRGVHGEIVSNEYIDFIKQVFPQLQKQLYEINTQLHYYTCSRCKYSGYSRIENVCPICGFTSDDD
;
A
#
# COMPACT_ATOMS: atom_id res chain seq x y z
N MET A 1 -51.16 18.51 20.45
CA MET A 1 -50.26 17.36 20.20
C MET A 1 -48.75 17.69 20.37
N THR A 2 -48.41 18.89 20.87
CA THR A 2 -47.02 19.34 21.12
C THR A 2 -46.57 19.19 22.58
N ASN A 3 -47.49 19.31 23.56
CA ASN A 3 -47.19 19.19 24.99
C ASN A 3 -46.79 17.78 25.46
N MET A 4 -47.22 16.73 24.76
CA MET A 4 -46.96 15.33 25.16
C MET A 4 -45.51 14.93 24.89
N LYS A 5 -44.95 15.33 23.74
CA LYS A 5 -43.56 15.07 23.37
C LYS A 5 -42.56 15.81 24.26
N PHE A 6 -42.91 17.01 24.73
CA PHE A 6 -42.04 17.80 25.60
C PHE A 6 -41.91 17.17 26.99
N LYS A 7 -43.01 16.66 27.56
CA LYS A 7 -42.97 15.91 28.83
C LYS A 7 -42.15 14.63 28.72
N GLU A 8 -42.31 13.86 27.65
CA GLU A 8 -41.54 12.62 27.45
C GLU A 8 -40.04 12.88 27.29
N MET A 9 -39.66 13.97 26.61
CA MET A 9 -38.27 14.39 26.45
C MET A 9 -37.66 14.92 27.76
N ILE A 10 -38.44 15.64 28.57
CA ILE A 10 -38.04 16.06 29.92
C ILE A 10 -37.86 14.84 30.84
N VAL A 11 -38.78 13.88 30.81
CA VAL A 11 -38.74 12.68 31.64
C VAL A 11 -37.55 11.77 31.30
N SER A 12 -37.22 11.62 30.00
CA SER A 12 -36.04 10.84 29.60
C SER A 12 -34.72 11.52 30.02
N TYR A 13 -34.64 12.85 29.90
CA TYR A 13 -33.49 13.63 30.34
C TYR A 13 -33.32 13.60 31.86
N LEU A 14 -34.42 13.76 32.61
CA LEU A 14 -34.43 13.61 34.07
C LEU A 14 -33.98 12.21 34.48
N ARG A 15 -34.44 11.14 33.82
CA ARG A 15 -34.05 9.77 34.14
C ARG A 15 -32.55 9.52 33.95
N GLN A 16 -31.94 10.12 32.92
CA GLN A 16 -30.51 9.98 32.63
C GLN A 16 -29.62 10.77 33.61
N LYS A 17 -30.11 11.91 34.13
CA LYS A 17 -29.41 12.76 35.11
C LYS A 17 -30.00 12.74 36.53
N CYS A 18 -30.84 11.75 36.84
CA CYS A 18 -31.54 11.64 38.13
C CYS A 18 -30.56 11.64 39.32
N TRP A 19 -29.42 10.96 39.17
CA TRP A 19 -28.39 10.89 40.20
C TRP A 19 -27.81 12.27 40.55
N TYR A 20 -27.62 13.13 39.56
CA TYR A 20 -27.09 14.49 39.73
C TYR A 20 -28.12 15.39 40.42
N ILE A 21 -29.40 15.26 40.06
CA ILE A 21 -30.51 16.00 40.71
C ILE A 21 -30.62 15.59 42.18
N VAL A 22 -30.54 14.30 42.49
CA VAL A 22 -30.55 13.80 43.87
C VAL A 22 -29.34 14.33 44.65
N LEU A 23 -28.16 14.31 44.04
CA LEU A 23 -26.93 14.85 44.65
C LEU A 23 -27.05 16.34 44.94
N LEU A 24 -27.56 17.13 43.98
CA LEU A 24 -27.75 18.57 44.14
C LEU A 24 -28.79 18.88 45.22
N ILE A 25 -29.94 18.17 45.25
CA ILE A 25 -30.97 18.35 46.29
C ILE A 25 -30.41 18.00 47.67
N SER A 26 -29.73 16.86 47.82
CA SER A 26 -29.14 16.45 49.10
C SER A 26 -28.11 17.45 49.62
N SER A 27 -27.25 17.97 48.74
CA SER A 27 -26.25 18.99 49.07
C SER A 27 -26.88 20.35 49.39
N THR A 28 -27.98 20.71 48.71
CA THR A 28 -28.75 21.93 49.00
C THR A 28 -29.42 21.86 50.37
N ILE A 29 -30.02 20.71 50.72
CA ILE A 29 -30.62 20.48 52.05
C ILE A 29 -29.56 20.54 53.14
N TYR A 30 -28.39 19.93 52.90
CA TYR A 30 -27.26 19.97 53.84
C TYR A 30 -26.79 21.41 54.11
N ILE A 31 -26.63 22.23 53.06
CA ILE A 31 -26.23 23.64 53.20
C ILE A 31 -27.30 24.48 53.91
N LEU A 32 -28.58 24.22 53.66
CA LEU A 32 -29.68 24.92 54.34
C LEU A 32 -29.73 24.60 55.84
N TYR A 33 -29.42 23.36 56.22
CA TYR A 33 -29.38 22.95 57.63
C TYR A 33 -28.21 23.60 58.39
N TYR A 34 -27.03 23.69 57.76
CA TYR A 34 -25.83 24.29 58.35
C TYR A 34 -25.64 25.78 58.01
N LYS A 35 -26.65 26.44 57.44
CA LYS A 35 -26.60 27.82 56.95
C LYS A 35 -26.12 28.82 58.02
N ASN A 36 -26.48 28.59 59.28
CA ASN A 36 -26.14 29.50 60.38
C ASN A 36 -24.66 29.41 60.80
N ASP A 37 -23.97 28.30 60.49
CA ASP A 37 -22.55 28.09 60.82
C ASP A 37 -21.59 28.55 59.70
N ILE A 38 -22.13 28.82 58.49
CA ILE A 38 -21.35 29.20 57.29
C ILE A 38 -20.94 30.70 57.30
N TYR A 39 -21.24 31.44 58.37
CA TYR A 39 -20.99 32.89 58.43
C TYR A 39 -19.52 33.32 58.59
N GLN A 40 -18.58 32.38 58.72
CA GLN A 40 -17.16 32.68 58.73
C GLN A 40 -16.42 31.72 57.80
N LEU A 41 -16.26 32.13 56.53
CA LEU A 41 -15.28 31.56 55.58
C LEU A 41 -13.81 31.75 56.03
N LYS A 42 -13.58 31.90 57.34
CA LYS A 42 -12.29 32.22 57.95
C LYS A 42 -11.46 30.96 58.21
N GLU A 43 -12.12 29.81 58.39
CA GLU A 43 -11.46 28.52 58.60
C GLU A 43 -11.91 27.49 57.56
N PHE A 44 -10.96 26.72 57.03
CA PHE A 44 -11.22 25.61 56.11
C PHE A 44 -11.84 24.44 56.88
N ASN A 45 -13.16 24.45 57.05
CA ASN A 45 -13.92 23.37 57.68
C ASN A 45 -14.67 22.54 56.61
N ALA A 46 -14.99 21.28 56.92
CA ALA A 46 -15.66 20.35 56.00
C ALA A 46 -16.96 20.93 55.42
N THR A 47 -17.70 21.70 56.21
CA THR A 47 -18.92 22.40 55.80
C THR A 47 -18.67 23.43 54.69
N ASN A 48 -17.55 24.17 54.76
CA ASN A 48 -17.16 25.16 53.77
C ASN A 48 -16.71 24.50 52.45
N LEU A 49 -16.08 23.34 52.53
CA LEU A 49 -15.69 22.56 51.34
C LEU A 49 -16.94 22.04 50.60
N VAL A 50 -17.91 21.49 51.33
CA VAL A 50 -19.19 21.04 50.75
C VAL A 50 -19.95 22.20 50.09
N PHE A 51 -19.90 23.39 50.68
CA PHE A 51 -20.48 24.61 50.09
C PHE A 51 -19.80 25.03 48.77
N ILE A 52 -18.45 25.03 48.72
CA ILE A 52 -17.70 25.35 47.49
C ILE A 52 -17.97 24.29 46.40
N LEU A 53 -17.98 23.01 46.78
CA LEU A 53 -18.27 21.91 45.87
C LEU A 53 -19.69 22.03 45.31
N TRP A 54 -20.66 22.44 46.13
CA TRP A 54 -22.03 22.72 45.70
C TRP A 54 -22.11 23.90 44.72
N LEU A 55 -21.37 24.98 44.96
CA LEU A 55 -21.27 26.12 44.03
C LEU A 55 -20.72 25.68 42.66
N ILE A 56 -19.67 24.88 42.63
CA ILE A 56 -19.09 24.32 41.39
C ILE A 56 -20.10 23.40 40.70
N LEU A 57 -20.77 22.53 41.48
CA LEU A 57 -21.82 21.66 40.97
C LEU A 57 -22.95 22.47 40.34
N LEU A 58 -23.36 23.60 40.92
CA LEU A 58 -24.40 24.48 40.39
C LEU A 58 -23.96 25.23 39.12
N LEU A 59 -22.69 25.60 39.01
CA LEU A 59 -22.13 26.29 37.84
C LEU A 59 -21.91 25.36 36.63
N LEU A 60 -21.60 24.08 36.86
CA LEU A 60 -21.36 23.07 35.83
C LEU A 60 -22.49 22.93 34.78
N PRO A 61 -23.78 22.80 35.16
CA PRO A 61 -24.88 22.75 34.20
C PRO A 61 -25.14 24.11 33.54
N LEU A 62 -24.77 25.22 34.17
CA LEU A 62 -24.96 26.57 33.65
C LEU A 62 -24.09 26.82 32.40
N PHE A 63 -22.90 26.20 32.33
CA PHE A 63 -22.08 26.16 31.12
C PHE A 63 -22.65 25.24 30.04
N SER A 64 -23.35 24.16 30.41
CA SER A 64 -24.06 23.30 29.45
C SER A 64 -25.39 23.91 28.95
N GLU A 65 -25.98 24.85 29.69
CA GLU A 65 -27.23 25.52 29.30
C GLU A 65 -27.01 26.82 28.50
N MET A 66 -25.82 27.42 28.53
CA MET A 66 -25.43 28.42 27.52
C MET A 66 -25.30 27.82 26.10
N GLU A 67 -25.35 26.49 25.96
CA GLU A 67 -25.44 25.78 24.69
C GLU A 67 -26.90 25.51 24.24
N PHE A 68 -27.90 25.97 25.00
CA PHE A 68 -29.33 25.74 24.69
C PHE A 68 -29.87 26.61 23.53
N PHE A 69 -29.02 27.43 22.90
CA PHE A 69 -29.25 28.00 21.56
C PHE A 69 -28.54 27.15 20.49
N GLY A 70 -28.96 25.88 20.37
CA GLY A 70 -28.43 24.82 19.49
C GLY A 70 -28.44 25.07 17.97
N ILE A 71 -28.40 26.34 17.54
CA ILE A 71 -28.29 26.79 16.14
C ILE A 71 -26.85 27.30 15.84
N LYS A 72 -26.00 27.60 16.85
CA LYS A 72 -24.61 28.05 16.61
C LYS A 72 -23.54 26.94 16.60
N LEU A 73 -23.66 25.88 17.41
CA LEU A 73 -22.65 24.82 17.47
C LEU A 73 -22.59 23.95 16.21
N LYS A 74 -23.71 23.68 15.54
CA LYS A 74 -23.67 23.01 14.23
C LYS A 74 -23.00 23.88 13.16
N LYS A 75 -23.16 25.20 13.24
CA LYS A 75 -22.58 26.13 12.26
C LYS A 75 -21.09 26.34 12.49
N GLU A 76 -20.61 26.37 13.73
CA GLU A 76 -19.18 26.53 14.05
C GLU A 76 -18.40 25.21 14.00
N VAL A 77 -18.98 24.05 14.31
CA VAL A 77 -18.30 22.76 14.09
C VAL A 77 -18.21 22.43 12.61
N GLU A 78 -19.22 22.79 11.82
CA GLU A 78 -19.18 22.63 10.35
C GLU A 78 -18.26 23.68 9.71
N LYS A 79 -18.20 24.91 10.23
CA LYS A 79 -17.23 25.93 9.79
C LYS A 79 -15.80 25.62 10.22
N ALA A 80 -15.56 25.10 11.42
CA ALA A 80 -14.24 24.63 11.85
C ALA A 80 -13.81 23.36 11.12
N LYS A 81 -14.73 22.44 10.81
CA LYS A 81 -14.44 21.27 9.97
C LYS A 81 -14.16 21.66 8.51
N ASN A 82 -14.83 22.70 8.00
CA ASN A 82 -14.58 23.25 6.68
C ASN A 82 -13.30 24.09 6.64
N GLU A 83 -13.03 24.97 7.61
CA GLU A 83 -11.78 25.75 7.72
C GLU A 83 -10.56 24.83 8.01
N VAL A 84 -10.71 23.73 8.76
CA VAL A 84 -9.63 22.72 8.90
C VAL A 84 -9.44 21.92 7.61
N LYS A 85 -10.52 21.59 6.88
CA LYS A 85 -10.39 20.95 5.55
C LYS A 85 -9.81 21.91 4.51
N GLU A 86 -10.13 23.19 4.59
CA GLU A 86 -9.67 24.24 3.69
C GLU A 86 -8.21 24.57 3.98
N ASN A 87 -7.82 24.72 5.25
CA ASN A 87 -6.41 24.85 5.64
C ASN A 87 -5.59 23.59 5.36
N LEU A 88 -6.16 22.38 5.46
CA LEU A 88 -5.48 21.15 5.05
C LEU A 88 -5.41 21.01 3.53
N ASN A 89 -6.40 21.50 2.78
CA ASN A 89 -6.37 21.54 1.33
C ASN A 89 -5.40 22.61 0.83
N ASP A 90 -5.32 23.77 1.47
CA ASP A 90 -4.35 24.83 1.18
C ASP A 90 -2.95 24.42 1.59
N LEU A 91 -2.75 23.75 2.74
CA LEU A 91 -1.46 23.13 3.06
C LEU A 91 -1.11 22.04 2.06
N ARG A 92 -2.09 21.22 1.64
CA ARG A 92 -1.88 20.21 0.60
C ARG A 92 -1.55 20.86 -0.74
N MET A 93 -2.17 21.99 -1.09
CA MET A 93 -1.97 22.73 -2.33
C MET A 93 -0.64 23.49 -2.29
N GLN A 94 -0.26 24.09 -1.16
CA GLN A 94 1.05 24.69 -0.91
C GLN A 94 2.17 23.64 -0.85
N ILE A 95 1.92 22.42 -0.35
CA ILE A 95 2.86 21.29 -0.43
C ILE A 95 2.95 20.79 -1.88
N MET A 96 1.83 20.78 -2.62
CA MET A 96 1.80 20.43 -4.04
C MET A 96 2.55 21.49 -4.87
N ASP A 97 2.40 22.78 -4.55
CA ASP A 97 3.09 23.90 -5.15
C ASP A 97 4.55 24.00 -4.71
N LEU A 98 4.93 23.59 -3.50
CA LEU A 98 6.35 23.43 -3.13
C LEU A 98 6.98 22.24 -3.87
N LYS A 99 6.20 21.19 -4.14
CA LYS A 99 6.62 20.04 -4.96
C LYS A 99 6.69 20.41 -6.45
N ILE A 100 5.80 21.27 -6.94
CA ILE A 100 5.74 21.75 -8.33
C ILE A 100 6.73 22.91 -8.56
N SER A 101 6.93 23.79 -7.60
CA SER A 101 7.89 24.91 -7.68
C SER A 101 9.34 24.44 -7.45
N ASN A 102 9.54 23.25 -6.89
CA ASN A 102 10.81 22.52 -6.96
C ASN A 102 10.91 21.62 -8.23
N SER A 103 9.93 21.69 -9.14
CA SER A 103 9.95 20.93 -10.41
C SER A 103 10.77 21.59 -11.52
N ASN A 104 11.59 22.61 -11.22
CA ASN A 104 12.72 22.98 -12.06
C ASN A 104 14.02 22.24 -11.68
N ALA A 105 13.98 21.36 -10.66
CA ALA A 105 15.00 20.36 -10.43
C ALA A 105 14.41 18.97 -10.67
N ASN A 106 14.73 18.44 -11.84
CA ASN A 106 14.39 17.12 -12.33
C ASN A 106 14.73 16.02 -11.29
N THR A 107 13.75 15.54 -10.50
CA THR A 107 13.84 14.25 -9.78
C THR A 107 12.47 13.57 -9.71
N ILE A 108 12.04 13.07 -10.86
CA ILE A 108 11.08 11.97 -10.93
C ILE A 108 11.78 10.74 -10.33
N ASN A 109 11.54 10.43 -9.06
CA ASN A 109 11.85 9.13 -8.49
C ASN A 109 10.81 8.11 -8.96
N PHE A 110 10.98 7.64 -10.19
CA PHE A 110 10.38 6.40 -10.67
C PHE A 110 11.30 5.26 -10.24
N GLY A 111 10.76 4.29 -9.51
CA GLY A 111 11.46 3.08 -9.04
C GLY A 111 11.87 2.09 -10.15
N ASN A 112 12.18 2.58 -11.35
CA ASN A 112 12.94 1.90 -12.39
C ASN A 112 14.04 2.87 -12.81
N GLY A 113 15.18 2.83 -12.12
CA GLY A 113 16.36 3.56 -12.56
C GLY A 113 16.75 3.06 -13.95
N PHE A 114 16.79 3.97 -14.93
CA PHE A 114 17.48 3.68 -16.17
C PHE A 114 18.88 3.15 -15.84
N LEU A 115 19.29 2.09 -16.52
CA LEU A 115 20.62 1.54 -16.33
C LEU A 115 21.64 2.67 -16.46
N PRO A 116 22.59 2.80 -15.51
CA PRO A 116 23.60 3.83 -15.59
C PRO A 116 24.32 3.73 -16.93
N THR A 117 24.55 4.87 -17.58
CA THR A 117 25.28 4.93 -18.84
C THR A 117 26.66 4.28 -18.67
N GLU A 118 27.15 3.58 -19.69
CA GLU A 118 28.42 2.84 -19.62
C GLU A 118 29.61 3.67 -19.13
N GLN A 119 29.64 4.96 -19.47
CA GLN A 119 30.68 5.89 -19.01
C GLN A 119 30.63 6.10 -17.49
N LYS A 120 29.43 6.17 -16.91
CA LYS A 120 29.22 6.28 -15.46
C LYS A 120 29.61 4.97 -14.76
N LEU A 121 29.30 3.82 -15.36
CA LEU A 121 29.76 2.51 -14.88
C LEU A 121 31.30 2.41 -14.87
N LYS A 122 31.96 2.84 -15.95
CA LYS A 122 33.44 2.86 -16.04
C LYS A 122 34.09 3.79 -15.01
N LYS A 123 33.44 4.89 -14.64
CA LYS A 123 33.94 5.80 -13.60
C LYS A 123 33.80 5.18 -12.21
N LEU A 124 32.62 4.63 -11.90
CA LEU A 124 32.35 3.98 -10.62
C LEU A 124 33.25 2.76 -10.40
N SER A 125 33.50 1.93 -11.42
CA SER A 125 34.39 0.78 -11.29
C SER A 125 35.84 1.20 -11.05
N LYS A 126 36.34 2.22 -11.77
CA LYS A 126 37.69 2.75 -11.55
C LYS A 126 37.86 3.31 -10.14
N GLU A 127 36.88 4.07 -9.65
CA GLU A 127 36.91 4.65 -8.31
C GLU A 127 36.91 3.58 -7.21
N PHE A 128 36.06 2.55 -7.33
CA PHE A 128 36.01 1.44 -6.39
C PHE A 128 37.32 0.62 -6.36
N ILE A 129 37.87 0.30 -7.53
CA ILE A 129 39.13 -0.47 -7.64
C ILE A 129 40.32 0.35 -7.11
N THR A 130 40.38 1.66 -7.42
CA THR A 130 41.45 2.54 -6.94
C THR A 130 41.43 2.68 -5.42
N ASN A 131 40.24 2.81 -4.83
CA ASN A 131 40.09 2.90 -3.37
C ASN A 131 40.44 1.58 -2.66
N SER A 132 40.24 0.43 -3.30
CA SER A 132 40.64 -0.88 -2.74
C SER A 132 42.16 -1.07 -2.77
N ASN A 133 42.84 -0.65 -3.85
CA ASN A 133 44.29 -0.78 -3.98
C ASN A 133 45.07 0.16 -3.03
N ASN A 134 44.48 1.26 -2.57
CA ASN A 134 45.11 2.18 -1.61
C ASN A 134 45.13 1.64 -0.17
N ILE A 135 44.42 0.53 0.12
CA ILE A 135 44.37 -0.07 1.46
C ILE A 135 45.55 -1.05 1.67
N ASP A 136 46.06 -1.68 0.61
CA ASP A 136 47.12 -2.70 0.70
C ASP A 136 48.55 -2.13 0.86
N ASP A 137 48.76 -0.83 0.60
CA ASP A 137 50.10 -0.21 0.64
C ASP A 137 50.56 0.26 2.03
N THR A 138 49.76 0.09 3.09
CA THR A 138 50.17 0.49 4.47
C THR A 138 50.64 -0.66 5.37
N LEU A 139 50.78 -1.89 4.85
CA LEU A 139 51.36 -3.00 5.61
C LEU A 139 52.32 -3.88 4.79
N SER A 140 53.24 -3.25 4.07
CA SER A 140 54.35 -3.98 3.42
C SER A 140 55.50 -4.21 4.40
N GLY A 141 55.56 -5.41 4.97
CA GLY A 141 56.58 -5.78 5.96
C GLY A 141 56.96 -7.26 6.03
N ALA A 142 56.85 -8.06 4.97
CA ALA A 142 57.66 -9.28 4.81
C ALA A 142 57.52 -9.90 3.41
N LYS A 143 58.67 -10.17 2.79
CA LYS A 143 58.84 -10.90 1.53
C LYS A 143 58.37 -12.35 1.66
N SER A 144 57.42 -12.76 0.83
CA SER A 144 57.45 -13.99 0.02
C SER A 144 56.15 -14.03 -0.75
N THR A 145 56.23 -13.93 -2.07
CA THR A 145 55.11 -14.16 -2.96
C THR A 145 54.91 -15.66 -3.11
N PRO A 146 53.85 -16.29 -2.54
CA PRO A 146 53.25 -17.37 -3.28
C PRO A 146 52.54 -16.73 -4.45
N LYS A 147 52.79 -17.22 -5.67
CA LYS A 147 51.85 -17.06 -6.77
C LYS A 147 50.51 -17.56 -6.25
N ILE A 148 49.59 -16.64 -5.99
CA ILE A 148 48.18 -16.98 -5.87
C ILE A 148 47.76 -17.23 -7.31
N ASP A 149 47.96 -18.47 -7.77
CA ASP A 149 47.03 -19.04 -8.73
C ASP A 149 45.66 -18.87 -8.07
N ILE A 150 44.81 -18.04 -8.67
CA ILE A 150 43.38 -17.94 -8.33
C ILE A 150 42.76 -19.27 -8.76
N SER A 151 43.13 -20.32 -8.04
CA SER A 151 42.24 -21.42 -7.74
C SER A 151 41.15 -20.80 -6.87
N THR A 152 39.93 -20.95 -7.38
CA THR A 152 38.68 -21.08 -6.63
C THR A 152 38.91 -21.17 -5.12
N GLU A 153 38.15 -20.38 -4.36
CA GLU A 153 38.08 -20.33 -2.88
C GLU A 153 38.61 -19.03 -2.24
N ALA A 154 37.94 -17.91 -2.56
CA ALA A 154 37.89 -16.74 -1.69
C ALA A 154 36.50 -16.08 -1.80
N GLY A 155 35.63 -16.34 -0.82
CA GLY A 155 34.39 -15.60 -0.61
C GLY A 155 33.35 -15.67 -1.74
N GLY A 156 33.27 -16.80 -2.45
CA GLY A 156 32.21 -17.04 -3.42
C GLY A 156 30.87 -17.02 -2.71
N PHE A 157 30.00 -16.07 -3.04
CA PHE A 157 28.58 -16.22 -2.76
C PHE A 157 28.12 -17.42 -3.60
N GLU A 158 28.18 -18.62 -3.04
CA GLU A 158 27.63 -19.83 -3.65
C GLU A 158 26.12 -19.64 -3.73
N ILE A 159 25.66 -19.15 -4.88
CA ILE A 159 24.25 -19.14 -5.20
C ILE A 159 23.83 -20.59 -5.34
N ALA A 160 22.96 -21.05 -4.45
CA ALA A 160 22.35 -22.38 -4.54
C ALA A 160 21.82 -22.61 -5.97
N GLU A 161 22.16 -23.75 -6.58
CA GLU A 161 21.75 -24.07 -7.96
C GLU A 161 20.22 -24.01 -8.14
N GLU A 162 19.49 -24.29 -7.07
CA GLU A 162 18.03 -24.15 -6.98
C GLU A 162 17.56 -22.72 -7.21
N SER A 163 18.26 -21.73 -6.66
CA SER A 163 17.92 -20.31 -6.84
C SER A 163 18.12 -19.86 -8.29
N ILE A 164 19.17 -20.37 -8.95
CA ILE A 164 19.41 -20.14 -10.39
C ILE A 164 18.28 -20.77 -11.21
N TYR A 165 17.88 -21.99 -10.86
CA TYR A 165 16.78 -22.69 -11.52
C TYR A 165 15.44 -21.95 -11.38
N LEU A 166 15.10 -21.50 -10.17
CA LEU A 166 13.88 -20.72 -9.91
C LEU A 166 13.89 -19.37 -10.65
N PHE A 167 15.05 -18.71 -10.73
CA PHE A 167 15.19 -17.49 -11.52
C PHE A 167 14.92 -17.75 -13.01
N LYS A 168 15.49 -18.83 -13.56
CA LYS A 168 15.28 -19.22 -14.96
C LYS A 168 13.80 -19.45 -15.26
N ILE A 169 13.09 -20.13 -14.36
CA ILE A 169 11.64 -20.38 -14.48
C ILE A 169 10.86 -19.06 -14.48
N ARG A 170 11.12 -18.19 -13.50
CA ARG A 170 10.43 -16.89 -13.38
C ARG A 170 10.63 -16.06 -14.65
N LEU A 171 11.88 -15.98 -15.14
CA LEU A 171 12.23 -15.23 -16.34
C LEU A 171 11.53 -15.79 -17.59
N MET A 172 11.46 -17.12 -17.71
CA MET A 172 10.77 -17.78 -18.82
C MET A 172 9.28 -17.44 -18.83
N ILE A 173 8.61 -17.58 -17.68
CA ILE A 173 7.19 -17.22 -17.53
C ILE A 173 6.96 -15.75 -17.88
N GLU A 174 7.80 -14.85 -17.38
CA GLU A 174 7.69 -13.41 -17.64
C GLU A 174 7.78 -13.10 -19.15
N LYS A 175 8.76 -13.70 -19.85
CA LYS A 175 8.91 -13.53 -21.30
C LYS A 175 7.71 -14.06 -22.07
N THR A 176 7.22 -15.25 -21.72
CA THR A 176 6.08 -15.85 -22.42
C THR A 176 4.78 -15.08 -22.18
N LEU A 177 4.53 -14.61 -20.95
CA LEU A 177 3.39 -13.74 -20.66
C LEU A 177 3.46 -12.41 -21.41
N THR A 178 4.66 -11.83 -21.53
CA THR A 178 4.89 -10.58 -22.26
C THR A 178 4.57 -10.77 -23.74
N ASP A 179 5.10 -11.82 -24.37
CA ASP A 179 4.83 -12.15 -25.78
C ASP A 179 3.34 -12.35 -26.05
N LEU A 180 2.65 -13.12 -25.19
CA LEU A 180 1.19 -13.28 -25.30
C LEU A 180 0.44 -11.95 -25.14
N CYS A 181 0.89 -11.08 -24.24
CA CYS A 181 0.28 -9.76 -24.06
C CYS A 181 0.46 -8.88 -25.30
N GLU A 182 1.66 -8.85 -25.89
CA GLU A 182 1.94 -8.14 -27.15
C GLU A 182 1.02 -8.63 -28.27
N LYS A 183 0.82 -9.95 -28.39
CA LYS A 183 -0.10 -10.54 -29.38
C LYS A 183 -1.56 -10.10 -29.19
N THR A 184 -1.98 -9.90 -27.95
CA THR A 184 -3.34 -9.40 -27.64
C THR A 184 -3.47 -7.87 -27.68
N GLY A 185 -2.42 -7.15 -28.09
CA GLY A 185 -2.40 -5.68 -28.13
C GLY A 185 -2.23 -5.01 -26.77
N TYR A 186 -1.84 -5.76 -25.73
CA TYR A 186 -1.60 -5.26 -24.39
C TYR A 186 -0.13 -4.92 -24.17
N ASN A 187 0.25 -3.72 -24.60
CA ASN A 187 1.64 -3.28 -24.67
C ASN A 187 2.11 -2.49 -23.43
N GLY A 188 3.43 -2.40 -23.29
CA GLY A 188 4.14 -1.59 -22.31
C GLY A 188 4.49 -2.32 -21.02
N HIS A 189 5.07 -1.60 -20.06
CA HIS A 189 5.45 -2.19 -18.77
C HIS A 189 4.20 -2.58 -17.97
N LYS A 190 4.14 -3.85 -17.56
CA LYS A 190 3.06 -4.47 -16.80
C LYS A 190 3.63 -5.47 -15.81
N SER A 191 3.01 -5.56 -14.64
CA SER A 191 3.35 -6.62 -13.70
C SER A 191 2.88 -7.98 -14.24
N MET A 192 3.55 -9.08 -13.85
CA MET A 192 3.10 -10.44 -14.21
C MET A 192 1.66 -10.71 -13.79
N ILE A 193 1.19 -10.11 -12.69
CA ILE A 193 -0.18 -10.25 -12.21
C ILE A 193 -1.16 -9.57 -13.18
N GLU A 194 -0.84 -8.37 -13.66
CA GLU A 194 -1.66 -7.67 -14.66
C GLU A 194 -1.69 -8.43 -15.98
N MET A 195 -0.53 -8.94 -16.44
CA MET A 195 -0.45 -9.78 -17.64
C MET A 195 -1.34 -11.01 -17.53
N MET A 196 -1.25 -11.77 -16.42
CA MET A 196 -2.11 -12.94 -16.20
C MET A 196 -3.61 -12.59 -16.17
N ARG A 197 -3.99 -11.48 -15.51
CA ARG A 197 -5.39 -11.04 -15.48
C ARG A 197 -5.90 -10.68 -16.87
N HIS A 198 -5.10 -9.97 -17.65
CA HIS A 198 -5.45 -9.60 -19.02
C HIS A 198 -5.63 -10.85 -19.90
N LEU A 199 -4.67 -11.76 -19.87
CA LEU A 199 -4.71 -13.00 -20.65
C LEU A 199 -5.89 -13.91 -20.26
N ASN A 200 -6.28 -13.93 -18.98
CA ASN A 200 -7.48 -14.64 -18.54
C ASN A 200 -8.77 -13.97 -19.04
N ARG A 201 -8.83 -12.63 -19.04
CA ARG A 201 -10.00 -11.88 -19.55
C ARG A 201 -10.15 -12.01 -21.06
N CYS A 202 -9.04 -12.10 -21.78
CA CYS A 202 -9.04 -12.42 -23.19
C CYS A 202 -9.29 -13.91 -23.45
N GLU A 203 -9.47 -14.74 -22.41
CA GLU A 203 -9.63 -16.20 -22.48
C GLU A 203 -8.46 -16.91 -23.18
N VAL A 204 -7.25 -16.34 -23.16
CA VAL A 204 -6.03 -16.92 -23.80
C VAL A 204 -5.48 -18.02 -22.91
N ILE A 205 -5.55 -17.79 -21.60
CA ILE A 205 -5.12 -18.72 -20.56
C ILE A 205 -6.33 -18.99 -19.67
N ASN A 206 -6.53 -20.25 -19.28
CA ASN A 206 -7.61 -20.62 -18.37
C ASN A 206 -7.27 -20.25 -16.90
N GLY A 207 -8.30 -20.18 -16.05
CA GLY A 207 -8.11 -19.85 -14.63
C GLY A 207 -7.18 -20.82 -13.87
N LYS A 208 -7.22 -22.12 -14.19
CA LYS A 208 -6.35 -23.12 -13.55
C LYS A 208 -4.87 -22.88 -13.85
N THR A 209 -4.56 -22.52 -15.10
CA THR A 209 -3.21 -22.19 -15.55
C THR A 209 -2.74 -20.88 -14.91
N VAL A 210 -3.63 -19.90 -14.75
CA VAL A 210 -3.32 -18.66 -13.99
C VAL A 210 -2.97 -18.98 -12.54
N ASP A 211 -3.76 -19.82 -11.87
CA ASP A 211 -3.51 -20.22 -10.49
C ASP A 211 -2.18 -20.97 -10.36
N LEU A 212 -1.89 -21.86 -11.30
CA LEU A 212 -0.63 -22.61 -11.35
C LEU A 212 0.57 -21.68 -11.55
N ILE A 213 0.50 -20.76 -12.53
CA ILE A 213 1.55 -19.77 -12.77
C ILE A 213 1.75 -18.89 -11.52
N SER A 214 0.66 -18.47 -10.88
CA SER A 214 0.71 -17.67 -9.65
C SER A 214 1.45 -18.39 -8.52
N GLN A 215 1.19 -19.69 -8.33
CA GLN A 215 1.87 -20.50 -7.33
C GLN A 215 3.37 -20.64 -7.63
N ILE A 216 3.72 -20.95 -8.88
CA ILE A 216 5.12 -21.07 -9.30
C ILE A 216 5.86 -19.74 -9.12
N ILE A 217 5.26 -18.61 -9.51
CA ILE A 217 5.86 -17.28 -9.31
C ILE A 217 6.07 -17.00 -7.83
N LYS A 218 5.10 -17.31 -6.95
CA LYS A 218 5.25 -17.10 -5.50
C LYS A 218 6.43 -17.88 -4.93
N ILE A 219 6.56 -19.16 -5.28
CA ILE A 219 7.66 -20.01 -4.83
C ILE A 219 9.00 -19.50 -5.39
N ALA A 220 9.04 -19.20 -6.70
CA ALA A 220 10.25 -18.71 -7.36
C ALA A 220 10.70 -17.36 -6.81
N THR A 221 9.78 -16.43 -6.54
CA THR A 221 10.07 -15.14 -5.91
C THR A 221 10.73 -15.35 -4.54
N ARG A 222 10.19 -16.24 -3.69
CA ARG A 222 10.78 -16.54 -2.38
C ARG A 222 12.21 -17.08 -2.51
N GLY A 223 12.43 -18.08 -3.36
CA GLY A 223 13.76 -18.66 -3.54
C GLY A 223 14.78 -17.68 -4.14
N VAL A 224 14.37 -16.82 -5.08
CA VAL A 224 15.25 -15.80 -5.67
C VAL A 224 15.64 -14.72 -4.64
N HIS A 225 14.79 -14.43 -3.67
CA HIS A 225 15.11 -13.51 -2.57
C HIS A 225 15.93 -14.15 -1.44
N GLY A 226 16.32 -15.41 -1.57
CA GLY A 226 17.12 -16.13 -0.58
C GLY A 226 16.31 -16.63 0.61
N GLU A 227 14.98 -16.68 0.50
CA GLU A 227 14.16 -17.39 1.49
C GLU A 227 14.37 -18.90 1.34
N ILE A 228 14.40 -19.62 2.46
CA ILE A 228 14.52 -21.07 2.47
C ILE A 228 13.22 -21.67 1.90
N VAL A 229 13.32 -22.31 0.74
CA VAL A 229 12.22 -23.04 0.10
C VAL A 229 12.41 -24.53 0.37
N SER A 230 11.36 -25.23 0.83
CA SER A 230 11.46 -26.67 1.06
C SER A 230 11.67 -27.43 -0.26
N ASN A 231 12.39 -28.55 -0.19
CA ASN A 231 12.66 -29.40 -1.35
C ASN A 231 11.37 -29.89 -2.03
N GLU A 232 10.29 -30.06 -1.27
CA GLU A 232 8.96 -30.44 -1.78
C GLU A 232 8.41 -29.43 -2.79
N TYR A 233 8.59 -28.12 -2.54
CA TYR A 233 8.17 -27.08 -3.48
C TYR A 233 9.05 -27.04 -4.73
N ILE A 234 10.35 -27.33 -4.59
CA ILE A 234 11.28 -27.41 -5.72
C ILE A 234 10.94 -28.61 -6.60
N ASP A 235 10.66 -29.76 -5.99
CA ASP A 235 10.28 -30.98 -6.70
C ASP A 235 8.93 -30.83 -7.40
N PHE A 236 7.96 -30.18 -6.74
CA PHE A 236 6.69 -29.80 -7.37
C PHE A 236 6.92 -28.96 -8.64
N ILE A 237 7.77 -27.93 -8.57
CA ILE A 237 8.09 -27.09 -9.73
C ILE A 237 8.78 -27.91 -10.82
N LYS A 238 9.76 -28.74 -10.48
CA LYS A 238 10.48 -29.59 -11.45
C LYS A 238 9.53 -30.53 -12.19
N GLN A 239 8.50 -31.03 -11.52
CA GLN A 239 7.48 -31.90 -12.12
C GLN A 239 6.49 -31.14 -13.01
N VAL A 240 6.01 -29.98 -12.56
CA VAL A 240 4.91 -29.28 -13.23
C VAL A 240 5.38 -28.30 -14.31
N PHE A 241 6.56 -27.70 -14.14
CA PHE A 241 7.08 -26.67 -15.05
C PHE A 241 7.21 -27.14 -16.51
N PRO A 242 7.73 -28.35 -16.82
CA PRO A 242 7.82 -28.82 -18.21
C PRO A 242 6.47 -28.90 -18.91
N GLN A 243 5.42 -29.30 -18.18
CA GLN A 243 4.06 -29.39 -18.72
C GLN A 243 3.48 -27.99 -18.95
N LEU A 244 3.67 -27.07 -17.99
CA LEU A 244 3.27 -25.68 -18.14
C LEU A 244 3.95 -25.01 -19.34
N GLN A 245 5.26 -25.22 -19.50
CA GLN A 245 6.02 -24.70 -20.62
C GLN A 245 5.45 -25.19 -21.96
N LYS A 246 5.12 -26.48 -22.06
CA LYS A 246 4.50 -27.04 -23.27
C LYS A 246 3.13 -26.40 -23.56
N GLN A 247 2.28 -26.27 -22.55
CA GLN A 247 0.95 -25.64 -22.70
C GLN A 247 1.06 -24.18 -23.16
N LEU A 248 1.95 -23.40 -22.55
CA LEU A 248 2.13 -22.00 -22.93
C LEU A 248 2.69 -21.85 -24.36
N TYR A 249 3.57 -22.77 -24.78
CA TYR A 249 4.08 -22.82 -26.15
C TYR A 249 2.95 -23.12 -27.15
N GLU A 250 2.11 -24.13 -26.88
CA GLU A 250 0.96 -24.48 -27.72
C GLU A 250 -0.02 -23.30 -27.87
N ILE A 251 -0.37 -22.65 -26.76
CA ILE A 251 -1.23 -21.45 -26.76
C ILE A 251 -0.62 -20.34 -27.63
N ASN A 252 0.70 -20.16 -27.53
CA ASN A 252 1.38 -19.11 -28.27
C ASN A 252 1.44 -19.38 -29.79
N THR A 253 1.53 -20.66 -30.19
CA THR A 253 1.50 -21.06 -31.61
C THR A 253 0.11 -21.01 -32.23
N GLN A 254 -0.95 -21.12 -31.43
CA GLN A 254 -2.35 -21.01 -31.89
C GLN A 254 -2.78 -19.56 -32.20
N LEU A 255 -1.93 -18.57 -31.89
CA LEU A 255 -2.18 -17.17 -32.21
C LEU A 255 -1.54 -16.85 -33.57
N HIS A 256 -2.38 -16.71 -34.59
CA HIS A 256 -1.97 -16.43 -35.97
C HIS A 256 -2.10 -14.95 -36.28
N TYR A 257 -1.06 -14.34 -36.84
CA TYR A 257 -1.15 -12.96 -37.30
C TYR A 257 -2.03 -12.88 -38.55
N TYR A 258 -3.05 -12.04 -38.52
CA TYR A 258 -4.04 -11.91 -39.58
C TYR A 258 -4.25 -10.43 -39.95
N THR A 259 -4.26 -10.14 -41.25
CA THR A 259 -4.62 -8.82 -41.79
C THR A 259 -5.94 -8.90 -42.53
N CYS A 260 -6.96 -8.25 -42.00
CA CYS A 260 -8.29 -8.25 -42.58
C CYS A 260 -8.43 -7.20 -43.68
N SER A 261 -8.69 -7.64 -44.90
CA SER A 261 -8.97 -6.77 -46.05
C SER A 261 -10.25 -5.93 -45.89
N ARG A 262 -11.22 -6.39 -45.07
CA ARG A 262 -12.53 -5.74 -44.91
C ARG A 262 -12.53 -4.60 -43.90
N CYS A 263 -11.94 -4.82 -42.71
CA CYS A 263 -11.93 -3.82 -41.63
C CYS A 263 -10.54 -3.21 -41.38
N LYS A 264 -9.54 -3.56 -42.19
CA LYS A 264 -8.13 -3.14 -42.04
C LYS A 264 -7.52 -3.48 -40.69
N TYR A 265 -8.11 -4.45 -39.98
CA TYR A 265 -7.55 -4.97 -38.74
C TYR A 265 -6.24 -5.70 -39.04
N SER A 266 -5.20 -5.41 -38.27
CA SER A 266 -3.93 -6.12 -38.29
C SER A 266 -3.62 -6.54 -36.86
N GLY A 267 -3.61 -7.84 -36.60
CA GLY A 267 -3.36 -8.37 -35.27
C GLY A 267 -3.53 -9.88 -35.22
N TYR A 268 -3.44 -10.45 -34.01
CA TYR A 268 -3.50 -11.90 -33.86
C TYR A 268 -4.95 -12.40 -33.75
N SER A 269 -5.23 -13.49 -34.45
CA SER A 269 -6.46 -14.27 -34.37
C SER A 269 -6.20 -15.64 -33.77
N ARG A 270 -7.21 -16.19 -33.11
CA ARG A 270 -7.20 -17.56 -32.56
C ARG A 270 -7.61 -18.62 -33.57
N ILE A 271 -8.32 -18.19 -34.61
CA ILE A 271 -8.85 -19.05 -35.64
C ILE A 271 -8.17 -18.62 -36.92
N GLU A 272 -7.53 -19.57 -37.59
CA GLU A 272 -6.87 -19.32 -38.88
C GLU A 272 -7.86 -18.65 -39.83
N ASN A 273 -7.36 -17.61 -40.50
CA ASN A 273 -8.05 -16.86 -41.54
C ASN A 273 -9.35 -16.15 -41.14
N VAL A 274 -9.72 -16.13 -39.85
CA VAL A 274 -10.91 -15.41 -39.38
C VAL A 274 -10.53 -14.12 -38.69
N CYS A 275 -11.12 -13.01 -39.13
CA CYS A 275 -10.97 -11.73 -38.46
C CYS A 275 -11.68 -11.72 -37.09
N PRO A 276 -10.99 -11.43 -35.97
CA PRO A 276 -11.61 -11.38 -34.65
C PRO A 276 -12.58 -10.21 -34.46
N ILE A 277 -12.50 -9.16 -35.31
CA ILE A 277 -13.36 -7.97 -35.20
C ILE A 277 -14.62 -8.10 -36.05
N CYS A 278 -14.48 -8.50 -37.32
CA CYS A 278 -15.60 -8.48 -38.27
C CYS A 278 -16.06 -9.88 -38.72
N GLY A 279 -15.43 -10.96 -38.23
CA GLY A 279 -15.77 -12.33 -38.56
C GLY A 279 -15.51 -12.73 -40.01
N PHE A 280 -14.82 -11.88 -40.79
CA PHE A 280 -14.47 -12.17 -42.17
C PHE A 280 -13.46 -13.32 -42.22
N THR A 281 -13.81 -14.40 -42.90
CA THR A 281 -12.93 -15.49 -43.29
C THR A 281 -12.21 -15.08 -44.58
N SER A 282 -10.87 -15.04 -44.61
CA SER A 282 -10.20 -15.15 -45.91
C SER A 282 -10.24 -16.61 -46.32
N ASP A 283 -10.85 -16.88 -47.45
CA ASP A 283 -10.63 -18.15 -48.13
C ASP A 283 -9.24 -18.02 -48.75
N ASP A 284 -8.23 -18.51 -48.03
CA ASP A 284 -6.92 -18.73 -48.64
C ASP A 284 -7.02 -20.09 -49.36
N ASP A 285 -6.99 -20.06 -50.70
CA ASP A 285 -6.83 -21.22 -51.59
C ASP A 285 -5.59 -22.07 -51.24
#